data_AF-A0A0A6FE04-F1
#
_entry.id   AF-A0A0A6FE04-F1
#
_cell.length_a   1.000
_cell.length_b   1.000
_cell.length_c   1.000
_cell.angle_alpha   90.00
_cell.angle_beta   90.00
_cell.angle_gamma   90.00
#
_symmetry.space_group_name_H-M   'P 1'
#
loop_
_entity.id
_entity.type
_entity.pdbx_description
1 polymer ?
#
loop_
_entity_poly.entity_id
_entity_poly.type
_entity_poly.pdbx_seq_one_letter_code
_entity_poly.pdbx_strand_id
1 'polypeptide(L)'
;MKKIYEIVDIKNLLFVFDIENTHDMERERLIAEKNVNDPQQLTELFDTLLKPEFYEYTDTEQESLIGTVHHFLMTNDSFDLVFNRMTTYFGQEVADRPYFMGVLLRCLTKYRNEKKDFGQ
;
A
#
# COMPACT_ATOMS: atom_id res chain seq x y z
N MET A 1 -0.91 -7.72 22.32
CA MET A 1 -0.64 -6.28 22.08
C MET A 1 0.18 -6.01 20.80
N LYS A 2 0.24 -6.93 19.81
CA LYS A 2 1.03 -6.73 18.57
C LYS A 2 0.29 -6.02 17.42
N LYS A 3 -1.04 -6.19 17.32
CA LYS A 3 -1.87 -5.69 16.21
C LYS A 3 -1.79 -4.18 15.92
N ILE A 4 -1.43 -3.34 16.90
CA ILE A 4 -1.47 -1.88 16.73
C ILE A 4 -0.27 -1.39 15.93
N TYR A 5 0.92 -1.92 16.18
CA TYR A 5 2.15 -1.53 15.48
C TYR A 5 2.07 -1.90 13.99
N GLU A 6 1.58 -3.11 13.73
CA GLU A 6 1.37 -3.69 12.41
C GLU A 6 0.43 -2.86 11.50
N ILE A 7 -0.64 -2.28 12.07
CA ILE A 7 -1.56 -1.39 11.33
C ILE A 7 -0.88 -0.05 11.02
N VAL A 8 -0.04 0.46 11.92
CA VAL A 8 0.66 1.75 11.73
C VAL A 8 1.64 1.67 10.57
N ASP A 9 2.34 0.53 10.40
CA ASP A 9 3.26 0.33 9.27
C ASP A 9 2.51 0.37 7.92
N ILE A 10 1.38 -0.35 7.81
CA ILE A 10 0.53 -0.28 6.60
C ILE A 10 0.00 1.13 6.39
N LYS A 11 -0.40 1.80 7.48
CA LYS A 11 -0.91 3.16 7.41
C LYS A 11 0.14 4.15 6.93
N ASN A 12 1.35 4.10 7.45
CA ASN A 12 2.47 4.95 7.01
C ASN A 12 2.75 4.71 5.53
N LEU A 13 2.79 3.45 5.12
CA LEU A 13 3.02 3.09 3.73
C LEU A 13 1.91 3.61 2.81
N LEU A 14 0.65 3.48 3.21
CA LEU A 14 -0.48 4.00 2.44
C LEU A 14 -0.68 5.52 2.59
N PHE A 15 0.03 6.17 3.51
CA PHE A 15 -0.06 7.61 3.72
C PHE A 15 0.35 8.37 2.46
N VAL A 16 1.19 7.80 1.58
CA VAL A 16 1.52 8.38 0.25
C VAL A 16 0.31 8.64 -0.65
N PHE A 17 -0.81 7.98 -0.40
CA PHE A 17 -2.07 8.19 -1.15
C PHE A 17 -3.07 9.09 -0.43
N ASP A 18 -2.77 9.45 0.82
CA ASP A 18 -3.65 10.26 1.65
C ASP A 18 -3.54 11.74 1.28
N ILE A 19 -4.67 12.43 1.25
CA ILE A 19 -4.74 13.85 0.92
C ILE A 19 -3.97 14.72 1.91
N GLU A 20 -3.75 14.24 3.14
CA GLU A 20 -3.03 14.95 4.19
C GLU A 20 -1.50 14.81 4.08
N ASN A 21 -0.97 13.93 3.22
CA ASN A 21 0.47 13.67 3.19
C ASN A 21 1.27 14.72 2.43
N THR A 22 0.87 15.06 1.20
CA THR A 22 1.60 16.04 0.38
C THR A 22 0.70 16.59 -0.73
N HIS A 23 0.64 17.92 -0.84
CA HIS A 23 -0.05 18.63 -1.93
C HIS A 23 0.84 18.70 -3.17
N ASP A 24 1.10 17.54 -3.77
CA ASP A 24 1.77 17.46 -5.07
C ASP A 24 0.72 17.22 -6.16
N MET A 25 0.42 18.27 -6.91
CA MET A 25 -0.63 18.25 -7.93
C MET A 25 -0.45 17.17 -8.99
N GLU A 26 0.79 16.76 -9.30
CA GLU A 26 1.04 15.67 -10.25
C GLU A 26 0.64 14.33 -9.65
N ARG A 27 1.00 14.07 -8.39
CA ARG A 27 0.56 12.86 -7.67
C ARG A 27 -0.95 12.83 -7.47
N GLU A 28 -1.54 13.95 -7.06
CA GLU A 28 -2.99 14.10 -6.88
C GLU A 28 -3.74 13.72 -8.16
N ARG A 29 -3.31 14.28 -9.30
CA ARG A 29 -3.88 13.95 -10.61
C ARG A 29 -3.65 12.49 -10.98
N LEU A 30 -2.45 11.96 -10.77
CA LEU A 30 -2.14 10.57 -11.09
C LEU A 30 -3.01 9.58 -10.28
N ILE A 31 -3.21 9.85 -8.98
CA ILE A 31 -4.07 9.04 -8.11
C ILE A 31 -5.55 9.18 -8.50
N ALA A 32 -5.99 10.37 -8.89
CA ALA A 32 -7.36 10.62 -9.30
C ALA A 32 -7.70 10.07 -10.70
N GLU A 33 -6.76 10.09 -11.63
CA GLU A 33 -6.91 9.57 -13.01
C GLU A 33 -6.80 8.04 -13.08
N LYS A 34 -5.99 7.43 -12.22
CA LYS A 34 -5.79 5.97 -12.22
C LYS A 34 -6.97 5.26 -11.55
N ASN A 35 -7.38 4.15 -12.17
CA ASN A 35 -8.47 3.34 -11.62
C ASN A 35 -7.95 2.37 -10.54
N VAL A 36 -8.35 2.57 -9.29
CA VAL A 36 -8.03 1.67 -8.16
C VAL A 36 -8.71 0.31 -8.23
N ASN A 37 -9.77 0.18 -9.03
CA ASN A 37 -10.44 -1.08 -9.28
C ASN A 37 -9.75 -1.88 -10.42
N ASP A 38 -8.78 -1.28 -11.11
CA ASP A 38 -7.99 -1.96 -12.14
C ASP A 38 -6.62 -2.38 -11.57
N PRO A 39 -6.28 -3.68 -11.54
CA PRO A 39 -5.05 -4.15 -10.93
C PRO A 39 -3.79 -3.63 -11.63
N GLN A 40 -3.84 -3.39 -12.94
CA GLN A 40 -2.69 -2.93 -13.69
C GLN A 40 -2.38 -1.48 -13.32
N GLN A 41 -3.40 -0.62 -13.34
CA GLN A 41 -3.28 0.78 -12.94
C GLN A 41 -2.93 0.95 -11.46
N LEU A 42 -3.52 0.13 -10.59
CA LEU A 42 -3.21 0.13 -9.17
C LEU A 42 -1.76 -0.31 -8.91
N THR A 43 -1.29 -1.33 -9.62
CA THR A 43 0.12 -1.77 -9.53
C THR A 43 1.07 -0.67 -9.98
N GLU A 44 0.77 0.06 -11.06
CA GLU A 44 1.59 1.19 -11.50
C GLU A 44 1.65 2.33 -10.47
N LEU A 45 0.50 2.64 -9.84
CA LEU A 45 0.42 3.60 -8.74
C LEU A 45 1.34 3.18 -7.58
N PHE A 46 1.29 1.90 -7.21
CA PHE A 46 2.15 1.34 -6.18
C PHE A 46 3.62 1.36 -6.60
N ASP A 47 3.96 1.01 -7.84
CA ASP A 47 5.37 1.00 -8.28
C ASP A 47 5.94 2.43 -8.34
N THR A 48 5.09 3.43 -8.55
CA THR A 48 5.49 4.84 -8.60
C THR A 48 5.62 5.46 -7.21
N LEU A 49 4.65 5.23 -6.32
CA LEU A 49 4.55 5.91 -5.03
C LEU A 49 5.04 5.05 -3.85
N LEU A 50 4.65 3.78 -3.83
CA LEU A 50 5.00 2.86 -2.74
C LEU A 50 6.39 2.28 -2.85
N LYS A 51 6.85 2.00 -4.06
CA LYS A 51 8.17 1.39 -4.27
C LYS A 51 9.31 2.21 -3.66
N PRO A 52 9.47 3.53 -3.93
CA PRO A 52 10.55 4.29 -3.32
C PRO A 52 10.49 4.26 -1.79
N GLU A 53 9.31 4.49 -1.20
CA GLU A 53 9.12 4.38 0.25
C GLU A 53 9.46 2.98 0.77
N PHE A 54 8.95 1.93 0.13
CA PHE A 54 9.19 0.54 0.52
C PHE A 54 10.68 0.19 0.50
N TYR A 55 11.44 0.76 -0.43
CA TYR A 55 12.89 0.55 -0.53
C TYR A 55 13.66 1.19 0.63
N GLU A 56 13.14 2.24 1.25
CA GLU A 56 13.74 2.89 2.43
C GLU A 56 13.61 2.03 3.70
N TYR A 57 12.58 1.18 3.79
CA TYR A 57 12.43 0.25 4.91
C TYR A 57 13.53 -0.83 4.94
N THR A 58 13.87 -1.27 6.15
CA THR A 58 14.80 -2.39 6.37
C THR A 58 14.17 -3.74 6.00
N ASP A 59 15.00 -4.75 5.72
CA ASP A 59 14.52 -6.10 5.36
C ASP A 59 13.54 -6.69 6.39
N THR A 60 13.76 -6.41 7.68
CA THR A 60 12.90 -6.85 8.77
C THR A 60 11.54 -6.14 8.72
N GLU A 61 11.51 -4.83 8.48
CA GLU A 61 10.28 -4.06 8.36
C GLU A 61 9.49 -4.51 7.13
N GLN A 62 10.16 -4.68 5.98
CA GLN A 62 9.55 -5.17 4.76
C GLN A 62 8.89 -6.55 4.96
N GLU A 63 9.58 -7.48 5.63
CA GLU A 63 9.03 -8.80 5.95
C GLU A 63 7.84 -8.71 6.90
N SER A 64 7.94 -7.85 7.93
CA SER A 64 6.86 -7.60 8.88
C SER A 64 5.62 -7.02 8.20
N LEU A 65 5.81 -6.09 7.26
CA LEU A 65 4.73 -5.43 6.51
C LEU A 65 4.00 -6.44 5.61
N ILE A 66 4.75 -7.24 4.84
CA ILE A 66 4.19 -8.32 4.00
C ILE A 66 3.45 -9.33 4.86
N GLY A 67 4.07 -9.79 5.95
CA GLY A 67 3.45 -10.75 6.87
C GLY A 67 2.17 -10.21 7.49
N THR A 68 2.17 -8.94 7.86
CA THR A 68 1.00 -8.24 8.39
C THR A 68 -0.13 -8.18 7.37
N VAL A 69 0.12 -7.61 6.17
CA VAL A 69 -0.91 -7.47 5.13
C VAL A 69 -1.50 -8.83 4.77
N HIS A 70 -0.65 -9.86 4.66
CA HIS A 70 -1.09 -11.23 4.41
C HIS A 70 -1.95 -11.78 5.55
N HIS A 71 -1.56 -11.56 6.81
CA HIS A 71 -2.37 -11.98 7.95
C HIS A 71 -3.74 -11.29 7.95
N PHE A 72 -3.78 -9.97 7.74
CA PHE A 72 -5.02 -9.19 7.65
C PHE A 72 -5.95 -9.66 6.53
N LEU A 73 -5.38 -9.99 5.36
CA LEU A 73 -6.13 -10.57 4.24
C LEU A 73 -6.73 -11.92 4.61
N MET A 74 -5.99 -12.77 5.33
CA MET A 74 -6.47 -14.09 5.75
C MET A 74 -7.52 -14.04 6.85
N THR A 75 -7.39 -13.13 7.81
CA THR A 75 -8.39 -12.96 8.87
C THR A 75 -9.64 -12.23 8.41
N ASN A 76 -9.65 -11.70 7.18
CA ASN A 76 -10.68 -10.80 6.66
C ASN A 76 -11.00 -9.69 7.68
N ASP A 77 -9.97 -9.30 8.44
CA ASP A 77 -10.06 -8.31 9.50
C ASP A 77 -10.34 -6.96 8.84
N SER A 78 -11.04 -6.07 9.54
CA SER A 78 -11.72 -4.94 8.91
C SER A 78 -10.71 -3.90 8.41
N PHE A 79 -10.35 -3.99 7.12
CA PHE A 79 -9.61 -2.97 6.40
C PHE A 79 -10.30 -1.60 6.46
N ASP A 80 -11.59 -1.57 6.81
CA ASP A 80 -12.30 -0.37 7.24
C ASP A 80 -11.50 0.49 8.20
N LEU A 81 -10.79 -0.05 9.19
CA LEU A 81 -10.02 0.79 10.12
C LEU A 81 -8.87 1.54 9.43
N VAL A 82 -8.29 0.95 8.39
CA VAL A 82 -7.22 1.56 7.59
C VAL A 82 -7.81 2.63 6.67
N PHE A 83 -8.87 2.29 5.91
CA PHE A 83 -9.49 3.19 4.94
C PHE A 83 -10.39 4.27 5.57
N ASN A 84 -11.07 4.00 6.69
CA ASN A 84 -11.96 4.96 7.36
C ASN A 84 -11.21 6.15 7.98
N ARG A 85 -9.88 6.03 8.12
CA ARG A 85 -8.99 7.12 8.54
C ARG A 85 -8.15 7.68 7.40
N MET A 86 -8.31 7.16 6.19
CA MET A 86 -7.55 7.58 5.03
C MET A 86 -8.48 8.28 4.06
N THR A 87 -8.23 9.56 3.80
CA THR A 87 -8.98 10.28 2.77
C THR A 87 -8.09 10.30 1.55
N THR A 88 -8.42 9.49 0.55
CA THR A 88 -7.57 9.30 -0.64
C THR A 88 -8.09 10.10 -1.82
N TYR A 89 -7.20 10.54 -2.71
CA TYR A 89 -7.54 11.23 -3.97
C TYR A 89 -8.15 10.33 -5.05
N PHE A 90 -8.49 9.08 -4.73
CA PHE A 90 -9.02 8.14 -5.72
C PHE A 90 -10.26 8.72 -6.39
N GLY A 91 -10.23 8.80 -7.73
CA GLY A 91 -11.37 9.27 -8.50
C GLY A 91 -12.59 8.34 -8.42
N GLN A 92 -12.39 7.13 -7.90
CA GLN A 92 -13.43 6.12 -7.70
C GLN A 92 -13.28 5.50 -6.31
N GLU A 93 -14.41 5.15 -5.70
CA GLU A 93 -14.39 4.36 -4.48
C GLU A 93 -13.78 2.98 -4.73
N VAL A 94 -13.01 2.49 -3.75
CA VAL A 94 -12.46 1.13 -3.79
C VAL A 94 -13.62 0.15 -3.60
N ALA A 95 -14.06 -0.47 -4.70
CA ALA A 95 -15.17 -1.42 -4.68
C ALA A 95 -14.81 -2.67 -3.87
N ASP A 96 -13.55 -3.13 -4.01
CA ASP A 96 -13.03 -4.31 -3.32
C ASP A 96 -11.76 -3.97 -2.53
N ARG A 97 -11.95 -3.62 -1.25
CA ARG A 97 -10.83 -3.34 -0.32
C ARG A 97 -9.90 -4.55 -0.10
N PRO A 98 -10.40 -5.80 0.00
CA PRO A 98 -9.53 -6.97 0.07
C PRO A 98 -8.72 -7.17 -1.22
N TYR A 99 -9.30 -6.82 -2.38
CA TYR A 99 -8.60 -6.90 -3.66
C TYR A 99 -7.45 -5.89 -3.72
N PHE A 100 -7.72 -4.64 -3.33
CA PHE A 100 -6.70 -3.60 -3.22
C PHE A 100 -5.52 -4.05 -2.35
N MET A 101 -5.82 -4.59 -1.17
CA MET A 101 -4.81 -5.11 -0.23
C MET A 101 -4.08 -6.34 -0.79
N GLY A 102 -4.77 -7.18 -1.57
CA GLY A 102 -4.15 -8.31 -2.27
C GLY A 102 -3.13 -7.87 -3.34
N VAL A 103 -3.46 -6.83 -4.11
CA VAL A 103 -2.54 -6.21 -5.07
C VAL A 103 -1.35 -5.58 -4.34
N LEU A 104 -1.61 -4.90 -3.22
CA LEU A 104 -0.57 -4.31 -2.38
C LEU A 104 0.42 -5.38 -1.91
N LEU A 105 -0.07 -6.47 -1.31
CA LEU A 105 0.77 -7.58 -0.85
C LEU A 105 1.64 -8.15 -1.98
N ARG A 106 1.06 -8.33 -3.16
CA ARG A 106 1.77 -8.85 -4.33
C ARG A 106 2.89 -7.91 -4.75
N CYS A 107 2.64 -6.60 -4.74
CA CYS A 107 3.63 -5.57 -5.07
C CYS A 107 4.76 -5.54 -4.05
N LEU A 108 4.46 -5.51 -2.75
CA LEU A 108 5.47 -5.52 -1.68
C LEU A 108 6.36 -6.77 -1.75
N THR A 109 5.73 -7.94 -1.98
CA THR A 109 6.45 -9.19 -2.17
C THR A 109 7.38 -9.14 -3.38
N LYS A 110 6.92 -8.54 -4.49
CA LYS A 110 7.73 -8.34 -5.70
C LYS A 110 8.92 -7.42 -5.40
N TYR A 111 8.71 -6.26 -4.80
CA TYR A 111 9.77 -5.28 -4.49
C TYR A 111 10.85 -5.86 -3.60
N ARG A 112 10.44 -6.67 -2.61
CA ARG A 112 11.39 -7.36 -1.74
C ARG A 112 12.22 -8.38 -2.49
N ASN A 113 11.61 -9.17 -3.38
CA ASN A 113 12.35 -10.14 -4.21
C ASN A 113 13.31 -9.41 -5.16
N GLU A 114 12.89 -8.32 -5.80
CA GLU A 114 13.76 -7.50 -6.64
C GLU A 114 14.94 -6.94 -5.83
N LYS A 115 14.68 -6.35 -4.65
CA LYS A 115 15.74 -5.84 -3.76
C LYS A 115 16.75 -6.92 -3.34
N LYS A 116 16.31 -8.16 -3.11
CA LYS A 116 17.20 -9.29 -2.79
C LYS A 116 18.05 -9.74 -4.00
N ASP A 117 17.51 -9.65 -5.21
CA ASP A 117 18.21 -10.04 -6.44
C ASP A 117 19.31 -9.02 -6.82
N PHE A 118 19.07 -7.72 -6.59
CA PHE A 118 20.05 -6.65 -6.83
C PHE A 118 21.15 -6.53 -5.75
N GLY A 119 21.05 -7.28 -4.65
CA GLY A 119 22.00 -7.23 -3.52
C GLY A 119 23.10 -8.30 -3.53
N GLN A 120 23.27 -9.06 -4.63
CA GLN A 120 24.31 -10.10 -4.76
C GLN A 120 25.62 -9.60 -5.37
#